data_AF-W4IK51-F1
#
_entry.id   AF-W4IK51-F1
#
_cell.length_a   1.000
_cell.length_b   1.000
_cell.length_c   1.000
_cell.angle_alpha   90.00
_cell.angle_beta   90.00
_cell.angle_gamma   90.00
#
_symmetry.space_group_name_H-M   'P 1'
#
loop_
_entity.id
_entity.type
_entity.pdbx_description
1 polymer ?
#
loop_
_entity_poly.entity_id
_entity_poly.type
_entity_poly.pdbx_seq_one_letter_code
_entity_poly.pdbx_strand_id
1 'polypeptide(L)'
;MLNVLKGLIQKYLDNDIDEGFERGRGNIRFLYERIWKQNLGRIYEIVGTKEEEHTKNFLNLINREHTLDDILKFIYSFLDHFDTLKKELHEETQKELLFKIAQCIRILKY
;
A
#
# COMPACT_ATOMS: atom_id res chain seq x y z
N MET A 1 -2.76 -6.45 -7.73
CA MET A 1 -3.23 -5.74 -6.51
C MET A 1 -3.45 -4.26 -6.79
N LEU A 2 -2.42 -3.44 -6.99
CA LEU A 2 -2.57 -1.97 -7.15
C LEU A 2 -3.48 -1.57 -8.33
N ASN A 3 -3.35 -2.22 -9.49
CA ASN A 3 -4.23 -1.97 -10.64
C ASN A 3 -5.70 -2.30 -10.36
N VAL A 4 -5.95 -3.34 -9.55
CA VAL A 4 -7.31 -3.72 -9.14
C VAL A 4 -7.88 -2.64 -8.21
N LEU A 5 -7.12 -2.23 -7.19
CA LEU A 5 -7.52 -1.16 -6.27
C LEU A 5 -7.75 0.17 -6.98
N LYS A 6 -6.86 0.55 -7.92
CA LYS A 6 -7.02 1.75 -8.73
C LYS A 6 -8.28 1.67 -9.62
N GLY A 7 -8.50 0.52 -10.25
CA GLY A 7 -9.70 0.25 -11.05
C GLY A 7 -11.00 0.39 -10.26
N LEU A 8 -11.03 -0.06 -9.01
CA LEU A 8 -12.20 0.07 -8.12
C LEU A 8 -12.61 1.53 -7.87
N ILE A 9 -11.65 2.45 -7.86
CA ILE A 9 -11.90 3.87 -7.59
C ILE A 9 -11.85 4.74 -8.85
N GLN A 10 -11.61 4.16 -10.02
CA GLN A 10 -11.32 4.90 -11.25
C GLN A 10 -12.41 5.92 -11.59
N LYS A 11 -13.70 5.56 -11.45
CA LYS A 11 -14.81 6.50 -11.69
C LYS A 11 -14.78 7.76 -10.82
N TYR A 12 -14.21 7.67 -9.62
CA TYR A 12 -14.06 8.82 -8.72
C TYR A 12 -12.84 9.64 -9.11
N LEU A 13 -11.75 9.01 -9.55
CA LEU A 13 -10.58 9.69 -10.11
C LEU A 13 -10.90 10.41 -11.43
N ASP A 14 -11.79 9.84 -12.26
CA ASP A 14 -12.21 10.46 -13.52
C ASP A 14 -13.11 11.69 -13.28
N ASN A 15 -13.80 11.72 -12.14
CA ASN A 15 -14.69 12.81 -11.72
C ASN A 15 -14.16 13.45 -10.43
N ASP A 16 -12.85 13.66 -10.36
CA ASP A 16 -12.22 14.12 -9.13
C ASP A 16 -12.64 15.54 -8.77
N ILE A 17 -12.58 15.84 -7.48
CA ILE A 17 -13.02 17.10 -6.91
C ILE A 17 -11.79 17.94 -6.59
N ASP A 18 -11.73 19.10 -7.21
CA ASP A 18 -10.73 20.12 -6.91
C ASP A 18 -11.02 20.71 -5.52
N GLU A 19 -10.20 20.33 -4.53
CA GLU A 19 -10.22 20.89 -3.17
C GLU A 19 -9.53 22.27 -3.09
N GLY A 20 -9.10 22.81 -4.23
CA GLY A 20 -8.41 24.07 -4.37
C GLY A 20 -6.89 23.93 -4.33
N PHE A 21 -6.23 25.08 -4.13
CA PHE A 21 -4.79 25.21 -4.26
C PHE A 21 -4.06 25.06 -2.92
N GLU A 22 -3.05 24.20 -2.86
CA GLU A 22 -2.14 24.17 -1.72
C GLU A 22 -1.16 25.35 -1.80
N ARG A 23 -1.41 26.42 -1.03
CA ARG A 23 -0.46 27.54 -0.91
C ARG A 23 0.89 27.00 -0.41
N GLY A 24 1.89 26.96 -1.31
CA GLY A 24 3.27 26.57 -1.02
C GLY A 24 3.86 25.49 -1.93
N ARG A 25 3.04 24.67 -2.62
CA ARG A 25 3.53 23.61 -3.53
C ARG A 25 3.14 23.76 -4.99
N GLY A 26 2.32 24.74 -5.34
CA GLY A 26 1.96 25.00 -6.74
C GLY A 26 0.97 24.00 -7.36
N ASN A 27 0.50 23.00 -6.60
CA ASN A 27 -0.30 21.90 -7.12
C ASN A 27 -1.76 22.01 -6.69
N ILE A 28 -2.66 21.75 -7.65
CA ILE A 28 -4.08 21.52 -7.43
C ILE A 28 -4.22 20.26 -6.55
N ARG A 29 -5.04 20.32 -5.50
CA ARG A 29 -5.32 19.16 -4.65
C ARG A 29 -6.63 18.53 -5.09
N PHE A 30 -6.53 17.34 -5.67
CA PHE A 30 -7.69 16.53 -5.99
C PHE A 30 -8.01 15.57 -4.83
N LEU A 31 -9.28 15.52 -4.41
CA LEU A 31 -9.73 14.80 -3.22
C LEU A 31 -9.47 13.29 -3.31
N TYR A 32 -9.97 12.65 -4.36
CA TYR A 32 -9.87 11.20 -4.52
C TYR A 32 -8.45 10.77 -4.89
N GLU A 33 -7.73 11.58 -5.66
CA GLU A 33 -6.30 11.39 -5.92
C GLU A 33 -5.48 11.44 -4.63
N ARG A 34 -5.77 12.39 -3.73
CA ARG A 34 -5.13 12.48 -2.41
C ARG A 34 -5.41 11.25 -1.57
N ILE A 35 -6.67 10.79 -1.51
CA ILE A 35 -7.06 9.56 -0.81
C ILE A 35 -6.28 8.36 -1.38
N TRP A 36 -6.20 8.25 -2.71
CA TRP A 36 -5.45 7.20 -3.38
C TRP A 36 -3.96 7.22 -3.01
N LYS A 37 -3.30 8.38 -3.13
CA LYS A 37 -1.88 8.57 -2.81
C LYS A 37 -1.56 8.23 -1.36
N GLN A 38 -2.43 8.60 -0.41
CA GLN A 38 -2.26 8.26 1.01
C GLN A 38 -2.29 6.75 1.26
N ASN A 39 -3.29 6.05 0.69
CA ASN A 39 -3.39 4.59 0.83
C ASN A 39 -2.21 3.88 0.13
N LEU A 40 -1.80 4.38 -1.03
CA LEU A 40 -0.64 3.86 -1.76
C LEU A 40 0.66 4.04 -0.95
N GLY A 41 0.85 5.21 -0.32
CA GLY A 41 1.98 5.47 0.57
C GLY A 41 2.05 4.47 1.73
N ARG A 42 0.90 4.19 2.37
CA ARG A 42 0.81 3.19 3.44
C ARG A 42 1.21 1.79 2.98
N ILE A 43 0.78 1.38 1.77
CA ILE A 43 1.21 0.09 1.20
C ILE A 43 2.73 0.04 1.04
N TYR A 44 3.33 1.07 0.44
CA TYR A 44 4.77 1.12 0.22
C TYR A 44 5.57 1.11 1.53
N GLU A 45 5.09 1.83 2.54
CA GLU A 45 5.70 1.83 3.87
C GLU A 45 5.70 0.42 4.48
N ILE A 46 4.54 -0.24 4.52
CA ILE A 46 4.44 -1.60 5.11
C ILE A 46 5.32 -2.59 4.35
N VAL A 47 5.25 -2.59 3.02
CA VAL A 47 6.05 -3.49 2.18
C VAL A 47 7.55 -3.23 2.39
N GLY A 48 7.96 -1.96 2.38
CA GLY A 48 9.36 -1.57 2.57
C GLY A 48 9.89 -1.94 3.96
N THR A 49 9.10 -1.75 5.02
CA THR A 49 9.49 -2.18 6.37
C THR A 49 9.66 -3.70 6.44
N LYS A 50 8.74 -4.47 5.84
CA LYS A 50 8.84 -5.94 5.84
C LYS A 50 10.03 -6.43 5.02
N GLU A 51 10.28 -5.83 3.87
CA GLU A 51 11.47 -6.12 3.06
C GLU A 51 12.77 -5.84 3.84
N GLU A 52 12.84 -4.72 4.55
CA GLU A 52 13.99 -4.37 5.38
C GLU A 52 14.21 -5.39 6.52
N GLU A 53 13.15 -5.77 7.23
CA GLU A 53 13.19 -6.81 8.28
C GLU A 53 13.73 -8.13 7.73
N HIS A 54 13.19 -8.61 6.61
CA HIS A 54 13.65 -9.84 5.98
C HIS A 54 15.08 -9.73 5.46
N THR A 55 15.48 -8.59 4.91
CA THR A 55 16.85 -8.36 4.45
C THR A 55 17.83 -8.46 5.63
N LYS A 56 17.53 -7.84 6.76
CA LYS A 56 18.34 -7.96 7.99
C LYS A 56 18.42 -9.42 8.47
N ASN A 57 17.30 -10.14 8.44
CA ASN A 57 17.26 -11.54 8.84
C ASN A 57 18.09 -12.44 7.91
N PHE A 58 18.04 -12.20 6.61
CA PHE A 58 18.85 -12.91 5.63
C PHE A 58 20.35 -12.64 5.81
N LEU A 59 20.73 -11.37 6.00
CA LEU A 59 22.13 -11.01 6.28
C LEU A 59 22.63 -11.69 7.56
N ASN A 60 21.81 -11.76 8.60
CA ASN A 60 22.16 -12.48 9.83
C ASN A 60 22.32 -13.99 9.61
N LEU A 61 21.50 -14.59 8.74
CA LEU A 61 21.58 -16.01 8.40
C LEU A 61 22.91 -16.33 7.70
N ILE A 62 23.27 -15.58 6.66
CA ILE A 62 24.48 -15.86 5.85
C ILE A 62 25.79 -15.54 6.60
N ASN A 63 25.73 -14.66 7.61
CA ASN A 63 26.89 -14.29 8.43
C ASN A 63 27.17 -15.29 9.56
N ARG A 64 26.35 -16.32 9.72
CA ARG A 64 26.56 -17.43 10.67
C ARG A 64 26.93 -18.68 9.91
N GLU A 65 27.37 -19.73 10.62
CA GLU A 65 27.42 -21.05 10.02
C GLU A 65 26.00 -21.45 9.59
N HIS A 66 25.84 -21.75 8.30
CA HIS A 66 24.56 -22.03 7.67
C HIS A 66 24.74 -23.13 6.63
N THR A 67 23.66 -23.85 6.36
CA THR A 67 23.58 -24.81 5.27
C THR A 67 22.79 -24.24 4.10
N LEU A 68 22.89 -24.91 2.95
CA LEU A 68 22.03 -24.63 1.81
C LEU A 68 20.54 -24.81 2.15
N ASP A 69 20.22 -25.77 3.03
CA ASP A 69 18.86 -26.04 3.47
C ASP A 69 18.29 -24.88 4.31
N ASP A 70 19.11 -24.24 5.15
CA ASP A 70 18.70 -23.07 5.92
C ASP A 70 18.35 -21.87 5.02
N ILE A 71 19.16 -21.64 3.98
CA ILE A 71 18.89 -20.61 2.97
C ILE A 71 17.58 -20.92 2.23
N LEU A 72 17.39 -22.17 1.82
CA LEU A 72 16.21 -22.58 1.07
C LEU A 72 14.93 -22.41 1.91
N LYS A 73 14.97 -22.83 3.18
CA LYS A 73 13.87 -22.63 4.15
C LYS A 73 13.56 -21.15 4.33
N PHE A 74 14.58 -20.30 4.45
CA PHE A 74 14.38 -18.86 4.56
C PHE A 74 13.66 -18.28 3.34
N ILE A 75 14.11 -18.63 2.13
CA ILE A 75 13.50 -18.15 0.88
C ILE A 75 12.02 -18.58 0.80
N TYR A 76 11.70 -19.84 1.12
CA TYR A 76 10.31 -20.29 1.10
C TYR A 76 9.44 -19.60 2.15
N SER A 77 9.95 -19.41 3.38
CA SER A 77 9.24 -18.68 4.42
C SER A 77 9.01 -17.21 4.04
N PHE A 78 9.99 -16.58 3.39
CA PHE A 78 9.85 -15.22 2.86
C PHE A 78 8.74 -15.14 1.81
N LEU A 79 8.73 -16.07 0.83
CA LEU A 79 7.72 -16.09 -0.22
C LEU A 79 6.31 -16.28 0.35
N ASP A 80 6.13 -17.23 1.28
CA ASP A 80 4.85 -17.50 1.93
C ASP A 80 4.34 -16.29 2.74
N HIS A 81 5.25 -15.61 3.44
CA HIS A 81 4.94 -14.39 4.17
C HIS A 81 4.42 -13.29 3.23
N PHE A 82 5.10 -13.03 2.12
CA PHE A 82 4.70 -12.00 1.17
C PHE A 82 3.42 -12.33 0.40
N ASP A 83 3.16 -13.61 0.13
CA ASP A 83 1.88 -14.04 -0.45
C ASP A 83 0.71 -13.79 0.49
N THR A 84 0.90 -13.99 1.79
CA THR A 84 -0.08 -13.67 2.82
C THR A 84 -0.26 -12.16 2.96
N LEU A 85 0.84 -11.43 3.14
CA LEU A 85 0.86 -9.98 3.30
C LEU A 85 0.16 -9.27 2.13
N LYS A 86 0.36 -9.74 0.90
CA LYS A 86 -0.29 -9.20 -0.30
C LYS A 86 -1.82 -9.31 -0.24
N LYS A 87 -2.37 -10.41 0.30
CA LYS A 87 -3.82 -10.60 0.44
C LYS A 87 -4.38 -9.67 1.52
N GLU A 88 -3.74 -9.64 2.67
CA GLU A 88 -4.12 -8.77 3.80
C GLU A 88 -4.13 -7.30 3.38
N LEU A 89 -3.03 -6.82 2.78
CA LEU A 89 -2.91 -5.45 2.30
C LEU A 89 -3.97 -5.12 1.24
N HIS A 90 -4.29 -6.06 0.35
CA HIS A 90 -5.33 -5.86 -0.64
C HIS A 90 -6.70 -5.62 0.01
N GLU A 91 -7.09 -6.50 0.93
CA GLU A 91 -8.39 -6.43 1.60
C GLU A 91 -8.53 -5.21 2.49
N GLU A 92 -7.51 -4.92 3.31
CA GLU A 92 -7.50 -3.75 4.18
C GLU A 92 -7.54 -2.46 3.39
N THR A 93 -6.70 -2.33 2.37
CA THR A 93 -6.66 -1.11 1.54
C THR A 93 -7.97 -0.92 0.78
N GLN A 94 -8.57 -2.00 0.28
CA GLN A 94 -9.88 -1.91 -0.37
C GLN A 94 -10.95 -1.39 0.59
N LYS A 95 -11.03 -1.93 1.81
CA LYS A 95 -11.98 -1.49 2.84
C LYS A 95 -11.76 -0.01 3.19
N GLU A 96 -10.51 0.39 3.41
CA GLU A 96 -10.16 1.76 3.77
C GLU A 96 -10.46 2.77 2.66
N LEU A 97 -10.10 2.44 1.41
CA LEU A 97 -10.39 3.28 0.24
C LEU A 97 -11.90 3.52 0.10
N LEU A 98 -12.70 2.46 0.13
CA LEU A 98 -14.15 2.57 -0.01
C LEU A 98 -14.78 3.35 1.14
N PHE A 99 -14.30 3.14 2.37
CA PHE A 99 -14.77 3.89 3.54
C PHE A 99 -14.47 5.39 3.41
N LYS A 100 -13.24 5.77 3.04
CA LYS A 100 -12.84 7.18 2.85
C LYS A 100 -13.67 7.85 1.75
N ILE A 101 -13.88 7.17 0.63
CA ILE A 101 -14.72 7.69 -0.47
C ILE A 101 -16.17 7.88 -0.02
N ALA A 102 -16.74 6.91 0.70
CA ALA A 102 -18.12 7.00 1.21
C ALA A 102 -18.29 8.17 2.19
N GLN A 103 -17.32 8.40 3.08
CA GLN A 103 -17.29 9.56 3.97
C GLN A 103 -17.30 10.87 3.18
N CYS A 104 -16.46 11.00 2.16
CA CYS A 104 -16.41 12.18 1.30
C CYS A 104 -17.75 12.44 0.60
N ILE A 105 -18.35 11.40 -0.01
CA ILE A 105 -19.65 11.53 -0.67
C ILE A 105 -20.73 11.99 0.32
N ARG A 106 -20.72 11.49 1.55
CA ARG A 106 -21.67 11.91 2.59
C ARG A 106 -21.50 13.38 2.95
N ILE A 107 -20.27 13.86 3.08
CA ILE A 107 -19.98 15.26 3.42
C ILE A 107 -20.43 16.19 2.28
N LEU A 108 -20.18 15.83 1.03
CA LEU A 108 -20.51 16.66 -0.15
C LEU A 108 -22.00 16.76 -0.46
N LYS A 109 -22.85 15.92 0.15
CA LYS A 109 -24.30 15.94 -0.03
C LYS A 109 -25.02 16.92 0.91
N TYR A 110 -24.31 17.56 1.83
CA TYR A 110 -24.81 18.58 2.76
C TYR A 110 -24.08 19.90 2.51
#